data_AF-A0A7S2IKY2-F1
#
_entry.id   AF-A0A7S2IKY2-F1
#
_cell.length_a   1.000
_cell.length_b   1.000
_cell.length_c   1.000
_cell.angle_alpha   90.00
_cell.angle_beta   90.00
_cell.angle_gamma   90.00
#
_symmetry.space_group_name_H-M   'P 1'
#
loop_
_entity.id
_entity.type
_entity.pdbx_description
1 polymer ?
#
loop_
_entity_poly.entity_id
_entity_poly.type
_entity_poly.pdbx_seq_one_letter_code
_entity_poly.pdbx_strand_id
1 'polypeptide(L)'
;SRARERRADYLVYKVLDVCTDETMAVARAYIARLGWLEGQLNAMREQWPRRSLNEVTLARRQLLMIARRMRGLQRAVKKLIEDRDLGAGLSAYLQDIVEHIDEINDDCERLASKCVSMSEAYDRAVDREREQKTRALREQARRQELRRSRQADSQNSILFVLTIMTTVFAPIQFIAGVYGMNFVDENGKPTIPELLWKWGYAYFWLLVVAYLLVTGAFACCLYICMRRRRNASDSETGFDSDPSPSNPGIEQEPLMAGML
;
A
#
# COMPACT_ATOMS: atom_id res chain seq x y z
N SER A 1 -41.02 -67.30 5.33
CA SER A 1 -40.06 -66.38 4.69
C SER A 1 -39.39 -65.40 5.65
N ARG A 2 -39.99 -65.07 6.82
CA ARG A 2 -39.47 -64.11 7.83
C ARG A 2 -37.99 -64.23 8.25
N ALA A 3 -37.39 -65.42 8.22
CA ALA A 3 -35.97 -65.60 8.52
C ALA A 3 -35.01 -65.12 7.40
N ARG A 4 -35.48 -65.09 6.14
CA ARG A 4 -34.73 -64.52 5.01
C ARG A 4 -34.89 -63.00 4.92
N GLU A 5 -36.07 -62.48 5.24
CA GLU A 5 -36.32 -61.02 5.39
C GLU A 5 -35.39 -60.41 6.43
N ARG A 6 -35.32 -61.00 7.65
CA ARG A 6 -34.37 -60.54 8.68
C ARG A 6 -32.89 -60.56 8.26
N ARG A 7 -32.49 -61.43 7.31
CA ARG A 7 -31.12 -61.45 6.77
C ARG A 7 -30.88 -60.34 5.75
N ALA A 8 -31.87 -60.00 4.93
CA ALA A 8 -31.78 -58.90 3.97
C ALA A 8 -31.75 -57.54 4.68
N ASP A 9 -32.62 -57.35 5.67
CA ASP A 9 -32.69 -56.15 6.51
C ASP A 9 -31.36 -55.85 7.19
N TYR A 10 -30.75 -56.88 7.80
CA TYR A 10 -29.46 -56.77 8.46
C TYR A 10 -28.32 -56.45 7.49
N LEU A 11 -28.37 -56.98 6.25
CA LEU A 11 -27.39 -56.67 5.23
C LEU A 11 -27.44 -55.20 4.82
N VAL A 12 -28.64 -54.63 4.67
CA VAL A 12 -28.82 -53.19 4.36
C VAL A 12 -28.22 -52.32 5.46
N TYR A 13 -28.55 -52.61 6.72
CA TYR A 13 -27.93 -51.94 7.86
C TYR A 13 -26.41 -52.02 7.78
N LYS A 14 -25.84 -53.22 7.56
CA LYS A 14 -24.38 -53.39 7.62
C LYS A 14 -23.65 -52.69 6.47
N VAL A 15 -24.25 -52.61 5.30
CA VAL A 15 -23.70 -51.82 4.18
C VAL A 15 -23.72 -50.33 4.50
N LEU A 16 -24.84 -49.82 5.04
CA LEU A 16 -24.95 -48.43 5.42
C LEU A 16 -23.95 -48.05 6.52
N ASP A 17 -23.84 -48.88 7.56
CA ASP A 17 -22.90 -48.75 8.68
C ASP A 17 -21.45 -48.61 8.18
N VAL A 18 -20.99 -49.52 7.31
CA VAL A 18 -19.65 -49.46 6.70
C VAL A 18 -19.47 -48.20 5.85
N CYS A 19 -20.47 -47.80 5.06
CA CYS A 19 -20.39 -46.57 4.28
C CYS A 19 -20.30 -45.31 5.15
N THR A 20 -21.03 -45.26 6.28
CA THR A 20 -20.91 -44.16 7.25
C THR A 20 -19.54 -44.15 7.91
N ASP A 21 -19.02 -45.30 8.34
CA ASP A 21 -17.71 -45.42 8.98
C ASP A 21 -16.57 -44.97 8.05
N GLU A 22 -16.59 -45.41 6.78
CA GLU A 22 -15.60 -44.98 5.79
C GLU A 22 -15.67 -43.48 5.55
N THR A 23 -16.87 -42.90 5.49
CA THR A 23 -17.05 -41.46 5.31
C THR A 23 -16.54 -40.67 6.53
N MET A 24 -16.76 -41.18 7.74
CA MET A 24 -16.22 -40.61 8.97
C MET A 24 -14.69 -40.64 8.98
N ALA A 25 -14.07 -41.72 8.52
CA ALA A 25 -12.62 -41.80 8.37
C ALA A 25 -12.09 -40.74 7.38
N VAL A 26 -12.79 -40.50 6.27
CA VAL A 26 -12.44 -39.46 5.30
C VAL A 26 -12.58 -38.06 5.92
N ALA A 27 -13.65 -37.77 6.65
CA ALA A 27 -13.82 -36.49 7.35
C ALA A 27 -12.67 -36.22 8.33
N ARG A 28 -12.29 -37.23 9.14
CA ARG A 28 -11.16 -37.15 10.07
C ARG A 28 -9.82 -36.92 9.36
N ALA A 29 -9.62 -37.52 8.18
CA ALA A 29 -8.43 -37.25 7.38
C ALA A 29 -8.36 -35.77 6.94
N TYR A 30 -9.48 -35.14 6.60
CA TYR A 30 -9.53 -33.70 6.33
C TYR A 30 -9.26 -32.84 7.56
N ILE A 31 -9.71 -33.25 8.75
CA ILE A 31 -9.36 -32.57 10.01
C ILE A 31 -7.83 -32.51 10.15
N ALA A 32 -7.16 -33.66 10.04
CA ALA A 32 -5.71 -33.75 10.15
C ALA A 32 -5.00 -32.94 9.06
N ARG A 33 -5.48 -33.02 7.81
CA ARG A 33 -4.87 -32.31 6.67
C ARG A 33 -5.03 -30.79 6.80
N LEU A 34 -6.21 -30.30 7.16
CA LEU A 34 -6.46 -28.87 7.38
C LEU A 34 -5.68 -28.35 8.59
N GLY A 35 -5.58 -29.13 9.67
CA GLY A 35 -4.75 -28.79 10.83
C GLY A 35 -3.27 -28.68 10.47
N TRP A 36 -2.76 -29.60 9.64
CA TRP A 36 -1.39 -29.51 9.14
C TRP A 36 -1.16 -28.29 8.24
N LEU A 37 -2.11 -27.99 7.34
CA LEU A 37 -2.05 -26.80 6.49
C LEU A 37 -2.03 -25.53 7.34
N GLU A 38 -2.91 -25.42 8.33
CA GLU A 38 -2.95 -24.30 9.26
C GLU A 38 -1.64 -24.14 10.04
N GLY A 39 -1.06 -25.24 10.52
CA GLY A 39 0.25 -25.23 11.20
C GLY A 39 1.38 -24.70 10.31
N GLN A 40 1.45 -25.16 9.06
CA GLN A 40 2.42 -24.64 8.10
C GLN A 40 2.21 -23.15 7.81
N LEU A 41 0.95 -22.73 7.68
CA LEU A 41 0.59 -21.34 7.40
C LEU A 41 1.00 -20.41 8.55
N ASN A 42 0.76 -20.83 9.79
CA ASN A 42 1.17 -20.08 10.97
C ASN A 42 2.70 -19.96 11.07
N ALA A 43 3.44 -21.00 10.68
CA ALA A 43 4.91 -20.96 10.67
C ALA A 43 5.48 -20.02 9.61
N MET A 44 4.83 -19.89 8.45
CA MET A 44 5.31 -19.07 7.34
C MET A 44 5.01 -17.57 7.46
N ARG A 45 4.18 -17.17 8.45
CA ARG A 45 3.77 -15.83 8.93
C ARG A 45 3.33 -14.78 7.90
N GLU A 46 3.96 -14.70 6.74
CA GLU A 46 3.82 -13.63 5.74
C GLU A 46 3.78 -14.13 4.29
N GLN A 47 4.20 -15.36 3.99
CA GLN A 47 4.19 -15.88 2.60
C GLN A 47 3.32 -17.12 2.47
N TRP A 48 2.03 -16.91 2.22
CA TRP A 48 1.11 -17.98 1.88
C TRP A 48 1.28 -18.36 0.40
N PRO A 49 1.71 -19.60 0.07
CA PRO A 49 1.83 -20.01 -1.32
C PRO A 49 0.44 -20.09 -1.97
N ARG A 50 0.30 -19.59 -3.20
CA ARG A 50 -0.94 -19.75 -4.00
C ARG A 50 -1.39 -21.22 -4.12
N ARG A 51 -0.43 -22.15 -4.11
CA ARG A 51 -0.70 -23.59 -4.13
C ARG A 51 -1.50 -24.05 -2.91
N SER A 52 -1.18 -23.52 -1.72
CA SER A 52 -1.86 -23.87 -0.46
C SER A 52 -3.29 -23.36 -0.44
N LEU A 53 -3.57 -22.17 -0.99
CA LEU A 53 -4.93 -21.66 -1.15
C LEU A 53 -5.77 -22.55 -2.09
N ASN A 54 -5.18 -22.98 -3.21
CA ASN A 54 -5.85 -23.90 -4.13
C ASN A 54 -6.19 -25.23 -3.45
N GLU A 55 -5.33 -25.70 -2.55
CA GLU A 55 -5.58 -26.90 -1.77
C GLU A 55 -6.73 -26.72 -0.76
N VAL A 56 -6.76 -25.61 -0.02
CA VAL A 56 -7.86 -25.27 0.91
C VAL A 56 -9.20 -25.13 0.19
N THR A 57 -9.21 -24.47 -0.98
CA THR A 57 -10.43 -24.31 -1.79
C THR A 57 -10.89 -25.62 -2.44
N LEU A 58 -9.96 -26.51 -2.80
CA LEU A 58 -10.29 -27.87 -3.26
C LEU A 58 -10.89 -28.70 -2.11
N ALA A 59 -10.25 -28.69 -0.93
CA ALA A 59 -10.74 -29.39 0.25
C ALA A 59 -12.16 -28.92 0.63
N ARG A 60 -12.42 -27.61 0.62
CA ARG A 60 -13.78 -27.06 0.84
C ARG A 60 -14.80 -27.65 -0.14
N ARG A 61 -14.48 -27.69 -1.44
CA ARG A 61 -15.39 -28.25 -2.45
C ARG A 61 -15.66 -29.74 -2.20
N GLN A 62 -14.63 -30.50 -1.87
CA GLN A 62 -14.76 -31.94 -1.57
C GLN A 62 -15.62 -32.19 -0.32
N LEU A 63 -15.40 -31.45 0.76
CA LEU A 63 -16.20 -31.54 1.99
C LEU A 63 -17.68 -31.19 1.75
N LEU A 64 -17.95 -30.13 1.00
CA LEU A 64 -19.33 -29.76 0.65
C LEU A 64 -20.01 -30.78 -0.27
N MET A 65 -19.24 -31.47 -1.14
CA MET A 65 -19.76 -32.57 -1.95
C MET A 65 -20.10 -33.79 -1.08
N ILE A 66 -19.26 -34.13 -0.10
CA ILE A 66 -19.53 -35.21 0.88
C ILE A 66 -20.81 -34.88 1.65
N ALA A 67 -20.89 -33.70 2.28
CA ALA A 67 -22.06 -33.29 3.06
C ALA A 67 -23.36 -33.32 2.24
N ARG A 68 -23.31 -32.89 0.97
CA ARG A 68 -24.49 -32.91 0.10
C ARG A 68 -24.95 -34.32 -0.26
N ARG A 69 -24.00 -35.25 -0.49
CA ARG A 69 -24.30 -36.66 -0.75
C ARG A 69 -24.84 -37.35 0.51
N MET A 70 -24.23 -37.09 1.66
CA MET A 70 -24.64 -37.63 2.96
C MET A 70 -26.03 -37.15 3.37
N ARG A 71 -26.38 -35.86 3.19
CA ARG A 71 -27.77 -35.38 3.32
C ARG A 71 -28.75 -36.05 2.36
N GLY A 72 -28.30 -36.45 1.17
CA GLY A 72 -29.09 -37.26 0.24
C GLY A 72 -29.38 -38.64 0.82
N LEU A 73 -28.35 -39.32 1.31
CA LEU A 73 -28.44 -40.63 1.95
C LEU A 73 -29.34 -40.59 3.20
N GLN A 74 -29.16 -39.60 4.06
CA GLN A 74 -29.96 -39.41 5.27
C GLN A 74 -31.45 -39.33 4.97
N ARG A 75 -31.85 -38.58 3.93
CA ARG A 75 -33.26 -38.48 3.52
C ARG A 75 -33.81 -39.83 3.04
N ALA A 76 -33.00 -40.62 2.35
CA ALA A 76 -33.40 -41.96 1.93
C ALA A 76 -33.54 -42.91 3.13
N VAL A 77 -32.62 -42.85 4.09
CA VAL A 77 -32.67 -43.67 5.32
C VAL A 77 -33.85 -43.26 6.20
N LYS A 78 -34.10 -41.96 6.41
CA LYS A 78 -35.28 -41.45 7.15
C LYS A 78 -36.59 -41.94 6.53
N LYS A 79 -36.70 -41.90 5.19
CA LYS A 79 -37.87 -42.45 4.48
C LYS A 79 -38.02 -43.96 4.67
N LEU A 80 -36.92 -44.70 4.75
CA LEU A 80 -36.92 -46.14 5.02
C LEU A 80 -37.38 -46.44 6.45
N ILE A 81 -36.98 -45.61 7.43
CA ILE A 81 -37.41 -45.72 8.83
C ILE A 81 -38.93 -45.53 8.97
N GLU A 82 -39.54 -44.67 8.15
CA GLU A 82 -40.98 -44.40 8.15
C GLU A 82 -41.82 -45.51 7.51
N ASP A 83 -41.21 -46.50 6.85
CA ASP A 83 -41.92 -47.57 6.16
C ASP A 83 -42.54 -48.58 7.15
N ARG A 84 -43.81 -48.95 6.93
CA ARG A 84 -44.59 -49.80 7.86
C ARG A 84 -44.18 -51.26 7.83
N ASP A 85 -43.56 -51.69 6.74
CA ASP A 85 -43.04 -53.06 6.59
C ASP A 85 -41.67 -53.25 7.26
N LEU A 86 -41.08 -52.16 7.80
CA LEU A 86 -39.79 -52.21 8.48
C LEU A 86 -39.92 -52.88 9.86
N GLY A 87 -39.07 -53.87 10.14
CA GLY A 87 -39.03 -54.51 11.44
C GLY A 87 -38.63 -53.52 12.55
N ALA A 88 -39.37 -53.51 13.67
CA ALA A 88 -39.16 -52.58 14.79
C ALA A 88 -37.71 -52.52 15.32
N GLY A 89 -36.95 -53.63 15.23
CA GLY A 89 -35.54 -53.66 15.61
C GLY A 89 -34.59 -52.98 14.61
N LEU A 90 -34.91 -53.00 13.31
CA LEU A 90 -34.11 -52.36 12.26
C LEU A 90 -34.22 -50.83 12.31
N SER A 91 -35.40 -50.32 12.68
CA SER A 91 -35.67 -48.90 12.83
C SER A 91 -34.68 -48.22 13.78
N ALA A 92 -34.40 -48.83 14.94
CA ALA A 92 -33.42 -48.32 15.90
C ALA A 92 -32.00 -48.27 15.31
N TYR A 93 -31.55 -49.34 14.64
CA TYR A 93 -30.22 -49.38 14.00
C TYR A 93 -30.07 -48.35 12.87
N LEU A 94 -31.13 -48.11 12.08
CA LEU A 94 -31.12 -47.09 11.05
C LEU A 94 -31.15 -45.68 11.64
N GLN A 95 -31.74 -45.51 12.83
CA GLN A 95 -31.75 -44.23 13.53
C GLN A 95 -30.35 -43.84 14.02
N ASP A 96 -29.56 -44.79 14.54
CA ASP A 96 -28.14 -44.57 14.86
C ASP A 96 -27.34 -44.14 13.61
N ILE A 97 -27.58 -44.80 12.46
CA ILE A 97 -26.96 -44.39 11.19
C ILE A 97 -27.36 -42.96 10.81
N VAL A 98 -28.63 -42.59 10.97
CA VAL A 98 -29.07 -41.22 10.69
C VAL A 98 -28.34 -40.21 11.57
N GLU A 99 -28.15 -40.52 12.85
CA GLU A 99 -27.41 -39.68 13.80
C GLU A 99 -25.92 -39.56 13.40
N HIS A 100 -25.27 -40.67 13.03
CA HIS A 100 -23.90 -40.63 12.50
C HIS A 100 -23.78 -39.81 11.20
N ILE A 101 -24.78 -39.89 10.31
CA ILE A 101 -24.81 -39.07 9.09
C ILE A 101 -24.95 -37.57 9.43
N ASP A 102 -25.77 -37.23 10.42
CA ASP A 102 -25.92 -35.86 10.91
C ASP A 102 -24.60 -35.33 11.48
N GLU A 103 -23.88 -36.11 12.30
CA GLU A 103 -22.56 -35.74 12.82
C GLU A 103 -21.54 -35.49 11.70
N ILE A 104 -21.47 -36.38 10.70
CA ILE A 104 -20.58 -36.22 9.53
C ILE A 104 -20.91 -34.96 8.74
N ASN A 105 -22.20 -34.64 8.57
CA ASN A 105 -22.64 -33.46 7.85
C ASN A 105 -22.20 -32.18 8.58
N ASP A 106 -22.43 -32.11 9.88
CA ASP A 106 -22.03 -30.99 10.72
C ASP A 106 -20.52 -30.79 10.71
N ASP A 107 -19.73 -31.87 10.82
CA ASP A 107 -18.27 -31.82 10.73
C ASP A 107 -17.79 -31.32 9.37
N CYS A 108 -18.38 -31.82 8.27
CA CYS A 108 -18.05 -31.35 6.93
C CYS A 108 -18.37 -29.85 6.75
N GLU A 109 -19.49 -29.37 7.30
CA GLU A 109 -19.87 -27.95 7.24
C GLU A 109 -18.96 -27.06 8.09
N ARG A 110 -18.58 -27.51 9.29
CA ARG A 110 -17.60 -26.84 10.16
C ARG A 110 -16.24 -26.72 9.48
N LEU A 111 -15.73 -27.82 8.91
CA LEU A 111 -14.46 -27.81 8.19
C LEU A 111 -14.52 -26.95 6.92
N ALA A 112 -15.62 -26.98 6.18
CA ALA A 112 -15.82 -26.11 5.02
C ALA A 112 -15.82 -24.62 5.42
N SER A 113 -16.39 -24.27 6.58
CA SER A 113 -16.37 -22.92 7.14
C SER A 113 -14.97 -22.50 7.58
N LYS A 114 -14.20 -23.42 8.19
CA LYS A 114 -12.77 -23.20 8.48
C LYS A 114 -11.95 -22.92 7.23
N CYS A 115 -12.21 -23.62 6.12
CA CYS A 115 -11.55 -23.31 4.85
C CYS A 115 -11.84 -21.88 4.35
N VAL A 116 -13.03 -21.34 4.63
CA VAL A 116 -13.37 -19.95 4.27
C VAL A 116 -12.59 -18.97 5.13
N SER A 117 -12.59 -19.14 6.45
CA SER A 117 -11.85 -18.24 7.33
C SER A 117 -10.35 -18.25 7.01
N MET A 118 -9.78 -19.41 6.65
CA MET A 118 -8.40 -19.51 6.17
C MET A 118 -8.20 -18.74 4.85
N SER A 119 -9.12 -18.88 3.88
CA SER A 119 -9.03 -18.17 2.60
C SER A 119 -9.18 -16.65 2.76
N GLU A 120 -10.08 -16.19 3.63
CA GLU A 120 -10.24 -14.77 3.92
C GLU A 120 -9.04 -14.19 4.68
N ALA A 121 -8.41 -14.96 5.56
CA ALA A 121 -7.19 -14.55 6.24
C ALA A 121 -6.05 -14.36 5.24
N TYR A 122 -5.94 -15.23 4.23
CA TYR A 122 -5.03 -15.08 3.12
C TYR A 122 -5.26 -13.78 2.33
N ASP A 123 -6.50 -13.56 1.88
CA ASP A 123 -6.84 -12.38 1.07
C ASP A 123 -6.55 -11.09 1.85
N ARG A 124 -6.91 -11.06 3.15
CA ARG A 124 -6.58 -9.95 4.05
C ARG A 124 -5.07 -9.72 4.19
N ALA A 125 -4.26 -10.78 4.27
CA ALA A 125 -2.81 -10.64 4.36
C ALA A 125 -2.22 -10.06 3.07
N VAL A 126 -2.66 -10.55 1.91
CA VAL A 126 -2.22 -10.07 0.60
C VAL A 126 -2.61 -8.61 0.38
N ASP A 127 -3.83 -8.22 0.76
CA ASP A 127 -4.28 -6.84 0.60
C ASP A 127 -3.54 -5.88 1.54
N ARG A 128 -3.22 -6.29 2.78
CA ARG A 128 -2.34 -5.52 3.66
C ARG A 128 -0.97 -5.27 3.03
N GLU A 129 -0.36 -6.29 2.43
CA GLU A 129 0.95 -6.15 1.76
C GLU A 129 0.86 -5.18 0.58
N ARG A 130 -0.20 -5.26 -0.23
CA ARG A 130 -0.46 -4.36 -1.36
C ARG A 130 -0.66 -2.92 -0.90
N GLU A 131 -1.45 -2.72 0.15
CA GLU A 131 -1.66 -1.41 0.74
C GLU A 131 -0.37 -0.82 1.31
N GLN A 132 0.41 -1.61 2.05
CA GLN A 132 1.70 -1.18 2.60
C GLN A 132 2.67 -0.77 1.50
N LYS A 133 2.79 -1.57 0.43
CA LYS A 133 3.62 -1.23 -0.75
C LYS A 133 3.14 0.06 -1.41
N THR A 134 1.82 0.22 -1.57
CA THR A 134 1.24 1.43 -2.17
C THR A 134 1.48 2.67 -1.30
N ARG A 135 1.32 2.54 0.02
CA ARG A 135 1.60 3.60 1.01
C ARG A 135 3.08 3.98 0.98
N ALA A 136 3.98 3.00 0.99
CA ALA A 136 5.42 3.24 0.91
C ALA A 136 5.82 3.96 -0.41
N LEU A 137 5.25 3.56 -1.54
CA LEU A 137 5.48 4.23 -2.82
C LEU A 137 4.98 5.69 -2.83
N ARG A 138 3.81 5.94 -2.24
CA ARG A 138 3.26 7.30 -2.11
C ARG A 138 4.12 8.17 -1.20
N GLU A 139 4.60 7.63 -0.09
CA GLU A 139 5.53 8.34 0.80
C GLU A 139 6.86 8.65 0.10
N GLN A 140 7.38 7.71 -0.68
CA GLN A 140 8.58 7.93 -1.50
C GLN A 140 8.36 9.04 -2.54
N ALA A 141 7.23 9.01 -3.27
CA ALA A 141 6.88 10.04 -4.24
C ALA A 141 6.76 11.43 -3.58
N ARG A 142 6.06 11.52 -2.45
CA ARG A 142 5.93 12.77 -1.68
C ARG A 142 7.30 13.31 -1.22
N ARG A 143 8.20 12.43 -0.75
CA ARG A 143 9.58 12.83 -0.39
C ARG A 143 10.35 13.35 -1.61
N GLN A 144 10.16 12.75 -2.78
CA GLN A 144 10.80 13.20 -4.02
C GLN A 144 10.28 14.57 -4.46
N GLU A 145 8.98 14.82 -4.37
CA GLU A 145 8.36 16.12 -4.68
C GLU A 145 8.88 17.22 -3.76
N LEU A 146 8.95 16.96 -2.45
CA LEU A 146 9.53 17.90 -1.49
C LEU A 146 10.99 18.24 -1.81
N ARG A 147 11.79 17.23 -2.20
CA ARG A 147 13.18 17.46 -2.64
C ARG A 147 13.24 18.33 -3.90
N ARG A 148 12.37 18.07 -4.89
CA ARG A 148 12.28 18.87 -6.11
C ARG A 148 11.88 20.31 -5.82
N SER A 149 10.89 20.53 -4.96
CA SER A 149 10.46 21.88 -4.55
C SER A 149 11.60 22.65 -3.88
N ARG A 150 12.31 22.05 -2.91
CA ARG A 150 13.48 22.70 -2.28
C ARG A 150 14.59 23.04 -3.29
N GLN A 151 14.80 22.15 -4.26
CA GLN A 151 15.77 22.40 -5.32
C GLN A 151 15.32 23.57 -6.21
N ALA A 152 14.03 23.67 -6.55
CA ALA A 152 13.47 24.78 -7.31
C ALA A 152 13.62 26.12 -6.56
N ASP A 153 13.39 26.15 -5.24
CA ASP A 153 13.56 27.37 -4.43
C ASP A 153 15.02 27.84 -4.41
N SER A 154 15.94 26.88 -4.28
CA SER A 154 17.39 27.16 -4.32
C SER A 154 17.82 27.63 -5.71
N GLN A 155 17.31 26.99 -6.78
CA GLN A 155 17.55 27.40 -8.17
C GLN A 155 17.03 28.81 -8.44
N ASN A 156 15.82 29.13 -7.97
CA ASN A 156 15.23 30.46 -8.13
C ASN A 156 16.12 31.53 -7.45
N SER A 157 16.65 31.23 -6.26
CA SER A 157 17.57 32.11 -5.55
C SER A 157 18.89 32.33 -6.31
N ILE A 158 19.47 31.26 -6.88
CA ILE A 158 20.72 31.34 -7.65
C ILE A 158 20.52 32.13 -8.95
N LEU A 159 19.45 31.84 -9.69
CA LEU A 159 19.10 32.55 -10.94
C LEU A 159 18.93 34.05 -10.69
N PHE A 160 18.29 34.42 -9.58
CA PHE A 160 18.12 35.80 -9.19
C PHE A 160 19.46 36.52 -8.94
N VAL A 161 20.36 35.92 -8.14
CA VAL A 161 21.68 36.50 -7.86
C VAL A 161 22.51 36.65 -9.13
N LEU A 162 22.51 35.64 -10.00
CA LEU A 162 23.20 35.69 -11.28
C LEU A 162 22.67 36.82 -12.17
N THR A 163 21.35 37.03 -12.19
CA THR A 163 20.70 38.07 -13.00
C THR A 163 21.08 39.48 -12.53
N ILE A 164 21.13 39.72 -11.21
CA ILE A 164 21.60 41.00 -10.66
C ILE A 164 23.03 41.28 -11.12
N MET A 165 23.93 40.31 -10.97
CA MET A 165 25.34 40.48 -11.39
C MET A 165 25.44 40.78 -12.89
N THR A 166 24.74 40.01 -13.74
CA THR A 166 24.72 40.24 -15.19
C THR A 166 24.18 41.62 -15.57
N THR A 167 23.16 42.12 -14.87
CA THR A 167 22.55 43.43 -15.15
C THR A 167 23.50 44.59 -14.86
N VAL A 168 24.39 44.41 -13.88
CA VAL A 168 25.46 45.39 -13.57
C VAL A 168 26.61 45.28 -14.57
N PHE A 169 27.05 44.07 -14.92
CA PHE A 169 28.25 43.87 -15.75
C PHE A 169 28.01 44.02 -17.25
N ALA A 170 26.85 43.62 -17.77
CA ALA A 170 26.61 43.60 -19.23
C ALA A 170 26.76 44.99 -19.89
N PRO A 171 26.23 46.08 -19.32
CA PRO A 171 26.41 47.40 -19.93
C PRO A 171 27.83 47.94 -19.78
N ILE A 172 28.52 47.62 -18.68
CA ILE A 172 29.93 48.00 -18.47
C ILE A 172 30.84 47.27 -19.46
N GLN A 173 30.61 45.97 -19.65
CA GLN A 173 31.32 45.16 -20.64
C GLN A 173 31.09 45.67 -22.05
N PHE A 174 29.86 46.07 -22.37
CA PHE A 174 29.55 46.70 -23.65
C PHE A 174 30.32 48.01 -23.84
N ILE A 175 30.30 48.92 -22.86
CA ILE A 175 31.02 50.20 -22.92
C ILE A 175 32.53 49.98 -23.04
N ALA A 176 33.09 49.07 -22.24
CA ALA A 176 34.50 48.70 -22.31
C ALA A 176 34.86 48.07 -23.66
N GLY A 177 33.96 47.26 -24.24
CA GLY A 177 34.09 46.72 -25.58
C GLY A 177 34.09 47.82 -26.64
N VAL A 178 33.15 48.77 -26.57
CA VAL A 178 33.07 49.92 -27.48
C VAL A 178 34.35 50.76 -27.44
N TYR A 179 34.84 51.10 -26.26
CA TYR A 179 36.07 51.88 -26.08
C TYR A 179 37.37 51.07 -26.32
N GLY A 180 37.29 49.74 -26.33
CA GLY A 180 38.38 48.85 -26.68
C GLY A 180 38.51 48.57 -28.18
N MET A 181 37.55 49.02 -29.00
CA MET A 181 37.62 48.88 -30.46
C MET A 181 38.52 49.96 -31.08
N ASN A 182 39.37 49.55 -32.02
CA ASN A 182 40.24 50.44 -32.78
C ASN A 182 39.47 51.07 -33.96
N PHE A 183 38.78 52.19 -33.70
CA PHE A 183 38.11 52.97 -34.76
C PHE A 183 39.09 53.94 -35.41
N VAL A 184 39.61 53.60 -36.58
CA VAL A 184 40.58 54.41 -37.35
C VAL A 184 40.00 54.72 -38.73
N ASP A 185 39.92 56.01 -39.11
CA ASP A 185 39.57 56.41 -40.49
C ASP A 185 40.76 56.19 -41.45
N GLU A 186 40.49 56.18 -42.76
CA GLU A 186 41.47 56.02 -43.86
C GLU A 186 42.65 57.03 -43.79
N ASN A 187 42.51 58.12 -43.02
CA ASN A 187 43.51 59.16 -42.77
C ASN A 187 44.26 59.00 -41.43
N GLY A 188 44.15 57.87 -40.73
CA GLY A 188 44.89 57.57 -39.49
C GLY A 188 44.41 58.35 -38.25
N LYS A 189 43.26 59.02 -38.31
CA LYS A 189 42.66 59.76 -37.19
C LYS A 189 41.61 58.86 -36.51
N PRO A 190 41.55 58.82 -35.16
CA PRO A 190 40.53 58.07 -34.47
C PRO A 190 39.14 58.69 -34.75
N THR A 191 38.21 57.87 -35.25
CA THR A 191 36.87 58.30 -35.69
C THR A 191 35.95 58.72 -34.53
N ILE A 192 36.29 58.37 -33.28
CA ILE A 192 35.56 58.81 -32.09
C ILE A 192 36.04 60.21 -31.67
N PRO A 193 35.22 61.28 -31.80
CA PRO A 193 35.63 62.64 -31.46
C PRO A 193 35.95 62.83 -29.96
N GLU A 194 35.41 61.98 -29.08
CA GLU A 194 35.64 62.01 -27.63
C GLU A 194 37.05 61.57 -27.21
N LEU A 195 37.79 60.86 -28.08
CA LEU A 195 39.16 60.38 -27.81
C LEU A 195 40.23 61.48 -27.95
N LEU A 196 39.95 62.53 -28.74
CA LEU A 196 40.88 63.66 -28.95
C LEU A 196 40.88 64.68 -27.81
N TRP A 197 39.98 64.55 -26.83
CA TRP A 197 39.93 65.44 -25.67
C TRP A 197 41.02 65.07 -24.66
N LYS A 198 41.79 66.09 -24.21
CA LYS A 198 42.83 65.92 -23.17
C LYS A 198 42.30 65.25 -21.88
N TRP A 199 41.02 65.41 -21.57
CA TRP A 199 40.37 64.85 -20.38
C TRP A 199 39.39 63.70 -20.68
N GLY A 200 39.34 63.19 -21.92
CA GLY A 200 38.38 62.15 -22.32
C GLY A 200 38.50 60.86 -21.51
N TYR A 201 39.74 60.43 -21.23
CA TYR A 201 40.01 59.26 -20.38
C TYR A 201 39.54 59.45 -18.93
N ALA A 202 39.70 60.65 -18.37
CA ALA A 202 39.22 60.96 -17.03
C ALA A 202 37.67 61.00 -16.98
N TYR A 203 37.03 61.53 -18.01
CA TYR A 203 35.56 61.53 -18.15
C TYR A 203 34.99 60.12 -18.28
N PHE A 204 35.64 59.25 -19.06
CA PHE A 204 35.27 57.83 -19.18
C PHE A 204 35.27 57.10 -17.82
N TRP A 205 36.35 57.23 -17.05
CA TRP A 205 36.42 56.61 -15.72
C TRP A 205 35.41 57.21 -14.75
N LEU A 206 35.16 58.52 -14.80
CA LEU A 206 34.13 59.17 -14.00
C LEU A 206 32.75 58.61 -14.32
N LEU A 207 32.43 58.40 -15.60
CA LEU A 207 31.17 57.81 -16.05
C LEU A 207 31.04 56.36 -15.57
N VAL A 208 32.10 55.54 -15.71
CA VAL A 208 32.11 54.14 -15.25
C VAL A 208 31.90 54.04 -13.74
N VAL A 209 32.58 54.87 -12.95
CA VAL A 209 32.43 54.93 -11.49
C VAL A 209 31.02 55.41 -11.12
N ALA A 210 30.52 56.47 -11.77
CA ALA A 210 29.16 56.95 -11.54
C ALA A 210 28.11 55.88 -11.87
N TYR A 211 28.26 55.16 -12.98
CA TYR A 211 27.38 54.06 -13.37
C TYR A 211 27.41 52.90 -12.36
N LEU A 212 28.59 52.50 -11.89
CA LEU A 212 28.74 51.48 -10.85
C LEU A 212 28.10 51.89 -9.52
N LEU A 213 28.20 53.16 -9.15
CA LEU A 213 27.54 53.68 -7.94
C LEU A 213 26.02 53.66 -8.09
N VAL A 214 25.49 54.08 -9.24
CA VAL A 214 24.04 54.10 -9.51
C VAL A 214 23.48 52.68 -9.55
N THR A 215 24.09 51.78 -10.32
CA THR A 215 23.64 50.39 -10.46
C THR A 215 23.87 49.58 -9.18
N GLY A 216 24.96 49.82 -8.46
CA GLY A 216 25.23 49.23 -7.15
C GLY A 216 24.24 49.70 -6.09
N ALA A 217 23.89 50.99 -6.05
CA ALA A 217 22.86 51.52 -5.15
C ALA A 217 21.47 50.94 -5.50
N PHE A 218 21.15 50.82 -6.79
CA PHE A 218 19.91 50.20 -7.25
C PHE A 218 19.84 48.72 -6.88
N ALA A 219 20.90 47.94 -7.12
CA ALA A 219 20.99 46.53 -6.74
C ALA A 219 20.94 46.34 -5.22
N CYS A 220 21.60 47.21 -4.45
CA CYS A 220 21.55 47.20 -2.99
C CYS A 220 20.15 47.55 -2.48
N CYS A 221 19.48 48.54 -3.08
CA CYS A 221 18.10 48.88 -2.79
C CYS A 221 17.17 47.71 -3.07
N LEU A 222 17.27 47.06 -4.24
CA LEU A 222 16.50 45.86 -4.57
C LEU A 222 16.76 44.73 -3.57
N TYR A 223 18.02 44.50 -3.20
CA TYR A 223 18.39 43.50 -2.21
C TYR A 223 17.78 43.79 -0.83
N ILE A 224 17.87 45.04 -0.35
CA ILE A 224 17.31 45.46 0.95
C ILE A 224 15.79 45.41 0.93
N CYS A 225 15.15 45.91 -0.13
CA CYS A 225 13.70 45.89 -0.30
C CYS A 225 13.15 44.46 -0.33
N MET A 226 13.85 43.55 -1.02
CA MET A 226 13.47 42.14 -1.05
C MET A 226 13.72 41.44 0.28
N ARG A 227 14.83 41.76 0.95
CA ARG A 227 15.10 41.25 2.32
C ARG A 227 14.02 41.71 3.31
N ARG A 228 13.55 42.96 3.20
CA ARG A 228 12.41 43.46 4.00
C ARG A 228 11.11 42.75 3.69
N ARG A 229 10.78 42.49 2.41
CA ARG A 229 9.57 41.74 2.03
C ARG A 229 9.58 40.30 2.56
N ARG A 230 10.72 39.62 2.48
CA ARG A 230 10.86 38.24 3.00
C ARG A 230 10.60 38.17 4.51
N ASN A 231 11.16 39.10 5.29
CA ASN A 231 10.95 39.16 6.74
C ASN A 231 9.49 39.48 7.14
N ALA A 232 8.74 40.23 6.31
CA ALA A 232 7.33 40.53 6.58
C ALA A 232 6.42 39.31 6.38
N SER A 233 6.72 38.44 5.41
CA SER A 233 5.96 37.21 5.16
C SER A 233 6.17 36.14 6.24
N ASP A 234 7.37 36.06 6.83
CA ASP A 234 7.65 35.14 7.94
C ASP A 234 6.92 35.54 9.24
N SER A 235 6.64 36.83 9.44
CA SER A 235 5.85 37.32 10.59
C SER A 235 4.35 37.08 10.49
N GLU A 236 3.80 36.98 9.27
CA GLU A 236 2.37 36.66 9.07
C GLU A 236 2.09 35.15 9.15
N THR A 237 3.05 34.30 8.79
CA THR A 237 2.91 32.83 8.85
C THR A 237 3.20 32.22 10.23
N GLY A 238 3.86 32.97 11.12
CA GLY A 238 4.13 32.57 12.51
C GLY A 238 2.94 32.67 13.48
N PHE A 239 1.77 33.13 13.02
CA PHE A 239 0.56 33.29 13.84
C PHE A 239 -0.52 32.22 13.58
N ASP A 240 -0.46 31.49 12.46
CA ASP A 240 -1.38 30.39 12.12
C ASP A 240 -0.86 29.02 12.62
N SER A 241 -0.32 28.97 13.84
CA SER A 241 -0.23 27.72 14.59
C SER A 241 -1.46 27.60 15.50
N ASP A 242 -2.62 27.28 14.92
CA ASP A 242 -3.79 26.82 15.67
C ASP A 242 -3.84 25.27 15.68
N PRO A 243 -4.58 24.63 16.59
CA PRO A 243 -4.08 23.59 17.45
C PRO A 243 -4.31 22.21 16.84
N SER A 244 -3.59 21.23 17.38
CA SER A 244 -3.88 19.80 17.24
C SER A 244 -5.39 19.51 17.15
N PRO A 245 -5.89 18.75 16.15
CA PRO A 245 -7.21 18.18 16.27
C PRO A 245 -7.16 17.15 17.40
N SER A 246 -8.05 17.34 18.36
CA SER A 246 -8.46 16.37 19.35
C SER A 246 -8.71 15.01 18.69
N ASN A 247 -7.99 13.99 19.18
CA ASN A 247 -8.24 12.59 18.88
C ASN A 247 -9.25 12.06 19.90
N PRO A 248 -10.49 11.67 19.52
CA PRO A 248 -11.36 10.93 20.41
C PRO A 248 -11.12 9.43 20.20
N GLY A 249 -10.56 8.78 21.23
CA GLY A 249 -10.75 7.36 21.52
C GLY A 249 -10.22 6.34 20.52
N ILE A 250 -9.01 5.82 20.78
CA ILE A 250 -8.74 4.39 20.63
C ILE A 250 -8.06 3.92 21.91
N GLU A 251 -8.69 2.94 22.54
CA GLU A 251 -8.26 2.20 23.73
C GLU A 251 -6.77 1.82 23.68
N GLN A 252 -6.06 2.08 24.77
CA GLN A 252 -4.81 1.40 25.08
C GLN A 252 -5.06 0.47 26.27
N GLU A 253 -5.08 -0.84 25.98
CA GLU A 253 -4.76 -1.87 26.96
C GLU A 253 -3.38 -1.58 27.57
N PRO A 254 -3.18 -1.73 28.90
CA PRO A 254 -1.85 -1.78 29.47
C PRO A 254 -1.40 -3.24 29.56
N LEU A 255 -0.39 -3.62 28.78
CA LEU A 255 0.40 -4.82 29.02
C LEU A 255 1.86 -4.47 29.30
N MET A 256 2.28 -4.88 30.51
CA MET A 256 3.64 -5.15 30.96
C MET A 256 4.54 -3.98 31.42
N ALA A 257 4.40 -3.65 32.71
CA ALA A 257 5.54 -3.28 33.54
C ALA A 257 6.09 -4.55 34.21
N GLY A 258 7.09 -5.17 33.58
CA GLY A 258 8.01 -6.09 34.23
C GLY A 258 9.21 -5.30 34.73
N MET A 259 9.26 -5.02 36.02
CA MET A 259 10.48 -4.75 36.79
C MET A 259 10.15 -4.93 38.27
N LEU A 260 10.20 -6.19 38.69
CA LEU A 260 10.73 -6.78 39.94
C LEU A 260 10.22 -8.21 40.05
#